data_AF-A0A412APY4-F1
#
_entry.id   AF-A0A412APY4-F1
#
_cell.length_a   1.000
_cell.length_b   1.000
_cell.length_c   1.000
_cell.angle_alpha   90.00
_cell.angle_beta   90.00
_cell.angle_gamma   90.00
#
_symmetry.space_group_name_H-M   'P 1'
#
loop_
_entity.id
_entity.type
_entity.pdbx_description
1 polymer ?
#
loop_
_entity_poly.entity_id
_entity_poly.type
_entity_poly.pdbx_seq_one_letter_code
_entity_poly.pdbx_strand_id
1 'polypeptide(L)'
;MDINRNIFPIAFEPVEELIDAAYISDDFTLADAAIARNAVKETGMISRLVNGAMDAYCWSSGRGVSHMLSRTSHPGYTLQLTDFYQGRAIGDIDIKHAGELYLPDGVCAVGVEDADLGIEEELAECFGIYITQDSYEQFGRDSDGLEIDGVIQPERCGAECKLSSDER
;
A
#
# COMPACT_ATOMS: atom_id res chain seq x y z
N MET A 1 -11.06 -7.07 -21.95
CA MET A 1 -10.87 -5.86 -21.13
C MET A 1 -9.40 -5.83 -20.78
N ASP A 2 -8.69 -4.79 -21.24
CA ASP A 2 -7.28 -4.60 -20.91
C ASP A 2 -7.16 -4.45 -19.39
N ILE A 3 -6.30 -5.27 -18.79
CA ILE A 3 -5.94 -5.17 -17.38
C ILE A 3 -5.20 -3.84 -17.24
N ASN A 4 -5.76 -2.91 -16.47
CA ASN A 4 -5.19 -1.58 -16.24
C ASN A 4 -3.72 -1.72 -15.81
N ARG A 5 -2.80 -1.21 -16.63
CA ARG A 5 -1.35 -1.26 -16.39
C ARG A 5 -0.86 -0.20 -15.40
N ASN A 6 -1.74 0.25 -14.51
CA ASN A 6 -1.53 1.46 -13.72
C ASN A 6 -1.27 1.16 -12.25
N ILE A 7 -1.47 -0.09 -11.83
CA ILE A 7 -1.35 -0.53 -10.45
C ILE A 7 -0.23 -1.57 -10.34
N PHE A 8 0.74 -1.31 -9.46
CA PHE A 8 1.96 -2.10 -9.32
C PHE A 8 2.19 -2.50 -7.86
N PRO A 9 1.77 -3.71 -7.44
CA PRO A 9 1.94 -4.16 -6.06
C PRO A 9 3.41 -4.44 -5.71
N ILE A 10 3.77 -4.14 -4.48
CA ILE A 10 5.08 -4.32 -3.87
C ILE A 10 4.86 -4.84 -2.44
N ALA A 11 5.32 -6.06 -2.16
CA ALA A 11 5.22 -6.64 -0.84
C ALA A 11 6.44 -6.32 0.02
N PHE A 12 6.21 -5.82 1.24
CA PHE A 12 7.23 -5.63 2.26
C PHE A 12 7.28 -6.81 3.22
N GLU A 13 8.48 -7.12 3.70
CA GLU A 13 8.68 -8.18 4.68
C GLU A 13 8.42 -7.63 6.10
N PRO A 14 7.83 -8.42 7.02
CA PRO A 14 7.49 -7.97 8.37
C PRO A 14 8.74 -7.98 9.27
N VAL A 15 9.46 -6.86 9.32
CA VAL A 15 10.71 -6.73 10.07
C VAL A 15 10.45 -6.84 11.56
N GLU A 16 9.37 -6.26 12.08
CA GLU A 16 9.06 -6.32 13.51
C GLU A 16 8.88 -7.76 14.00
N GLU A 17 8.10 -8.57 13.27
CA GLU A 17 7.91 -9.99 13.59
C GLU A 17 9.22 -10.79 13.54
N LEU A 18 10.09 -10.48 12.57
CA LEU A 18 11.40 -11.12 12.45
C LEU A 18 12.33 -10.72 13.60
N ILE A 19 12.26 -9.48 14.08
CA ILE A 19 13.02 -9.01 15.25
C ILE A 19 12.53 -9.71 16.52
N ASP A 20 11.21 -9.82 16.72
CA ASP A 20 10.63 -10.51 17.86
C ASP A 20 11.05 -12.00 17.89
N ALA A 21 11.02 -12.67 16.74
CA ALA A 21 11.52 -14.03 16.61
C ALA A 21 13.03 -14.13 16.89
N ALA A 22 13.82 -13.17 16.41
CA ALA A 22 15.27 -13.12 16.63
C ALA A 22 15.64 -12.98 18.10
N TYR A 23 14.87 -12.23 18.90
CA TYR A 23 15.08 -12.14 20.35
C TYR A 23 14.86 -13.49 21.08
N ILE A 24 14.03 -14.39 20.52
CA ILE A 24 13.80 -15.72 21.07
C ILE A 24 14.95 -16.67 20.67
N SER A 25 15.44 -16.57 19.42
CA SER A 25 16.45 -17.48 18.88
C SER A 25 17.90 -17.00 19.01
N ASP A 26 18.13 -15.75 19.41
CA ASP A 26 19.45 -15.07 19.41
C ASP A 26 20.11 -15.04 18.01
N ASP A 27 19.30 -14.95 16.94
CA ASP A 27 19.76 -14.91 15.54
C ASP A 27 19.01 -13.84 14.75
N PHE A 28 19.71 -12.75 14.41
CA PHE A 28 19.17 -11.59 13.70
C PHE A 28 19.36 -11.66 12.18
N THR A 29 19.95 -12.74 11.65
CA THR A 29 20.31 -12.84 10.22
C THR A 29 19.11 -12.62 9.30
N LEU A 30 17.93 -13.13 9.67
CA LEU A 30 16.71 -12.97 8.87
C LEU A 30 16.19 -11.53 8.90
N ALA A 31 16.19 -10.89 10.08
CA ALA A 31 15.76 -9.51 10.25
C ALA A 31 16.67 -8.56 9.47
N ASP A 32 18.00 -8.70 9.59
CA ASP A 32 18.97 -7.87 8.86
C ASP A 32 18.80 -8.00 7.34
N ALA A 33 18.57 -9.21 6.86
CA ALA A 33 18.36 -9.46 5.44
C ALA A 33 17.04 -8.85 4.94
N ALA A 34 15.97 -8.90 5.73
CA ALA A 34 14.69 -8.28 5.42
C ALA A 34 14.79 -6.75 5.39
N ILE A 35 15.47 -6.14 6.37
CA ILE A 35 15.76 -4.71 6.41
C ILE A 35 16.48 -4.27 5.12
N ALA A 36 17.52 -4.99 4.71
CA ALA A 36 18.26 -4.66 3.50
C ALA A 36 17.39 -4.75 2.22
N ARG A 37 16.52 -5.76 2.12
CA ARG A 37 15.62 -5.91 0.96
C ARG A 37 14.53 -4.84 0.93
N ASN A 38 13.91 -4.55 2.07
CA ASN A 38 12.91 -3.49 2.18
C ASN A 38 13.52 -2.13 1.84
N ALA A 39 14.72 -1.79 2.36
CA ALA A 39 15.43 -0.55 2.03
C ALA A 39 15.69 -0.35 0.52
N VAL A 40 15.93 -1.44 -0.22
CA VAL A 40 16.08 -1.39 -1.69
C VAL A 40 14.73 -1.07 -2.37
N LYS A 41 13.63 -1.70 -1.93
CA LYS A 41 12.28 -1.42 -2.45
C LYS A 41 11.92 0.04 -2.23
N GLU A 42 12.16 0.54 -1.02
CA GLU A 42 11.93 1.93 -0.59
C GLU A 42 12.68 2.93 -1.46
N THR A 43 13.98 2.73 -1.62
CA THR A 43 14.82 3.58 -2.47
C THR A 43 14.30 3.58 -3.90
N GLY A 44 13.85 2.42 -4.39
CA GLY A 44 13.21 2.28 -5.70
C GLY A 44 11.90 3.08 -5.82
N MET A 45 11.03 2.99 -4.82
CA MET A 45 9.76 3.73 -4.77
C MET A 45 10.00 5.23 -4.82
N ILE A 46 10.87 5.75 -3.93
CA ILE A 46 11.22 7.17 -3.85
C ILE A 46 11.83 7.64 -5.17
N SER A 47 12.78 6.89 -5.73
CA SER A 47 13.41 7.25 -7.01
C SER A 47 12.39 7.35 -8.14
N ARG A 48 11.40 6.45 -8.21
CA ARG A 48 10.35 6.50 -9.22
C ARG A 48 9.43 7.71 -9.05
N LEU A 49 9.02 8.06 -7.83
CA LEU A 49 8.24 9.27 -7.55
C LEU A 49 9.00 10.54 -7.95
N VAL A 50 10.25 10.67 -7.51
CA VAL A 50 11.07 11.86 -7.77
C VAL A 50 11.26 12.08 -9.27
N ASN A 51 11.55 11.00 -10.01
CA ASN A 51 11.75 11.06 -11.46
C ASN A 51 10.44 11.13 -12.27
N GLY A 52 9.27 11.06 -11.62
CA GLY A 52 7.97 11.12 -12.28
C GLY A 52 7.60 9.86 -13.07
N ALA A 53 8.20 8.72 -12.72
CA ALA A 53 7.86 7.41 -13.28
C ALA A 53 6.78 6.67 -12.47
N MET A 54 6.27 7.30 -11.41
CA MET A 54 5.12 6.89 -10.61
C MET A 54 4.50 8.16 -10.04
N ASP A 55 3.17 8.23 -9.92
CA ASP A 55 2.48 9.39 -9.35
C ASP A 55 2.36 9.28 -7.83
N ALA A 56 2.02 8.08 -7.36
CA ALA A 56 1.85 7.80 -5.94
C ALA A 56 2.22 6.35 -5.59
N TYR A 57 2.49 6.13 -4.30
CA TYR A 57 2.41 4.81 -3.69
C TYR A 57 1.39 4.83 -2.57
N CYS A 58 0.47 3.87 -2.56
CA CYS A 58 -0.59 3.77 -1.56
C CYS A 58 -0.45 2.46 -0.79
N TRP A 59 -0.79 2.46 0.50
CA TRP A 59 -0.85 1.24 1.31
C TRP A 59 -1.90 1.37 2.40
N SER A 60 -2.29 0.23 2.96
CA SER A 60 -3.22 0.15 4.08
C SER A 60 -2.48 -0.38 5.30
N SER A 61 -2.70 0.25 6.45
CA SER A 61 -2.28 -0.30 7.75
C SER A 61 -3.39 -1.13 8.41
N GLY A 62 -4.48 -1.37 7.67
CA GLY A 62 -5.70 -2.01 8.19
C GLY A 62 -6.57 -1.03 8.97
N ARG A 63 -7.71 -1.52 9.47
CA ARG A 63 -8.66 -0.76 10.32
C ARG A 63 -9.20 0.53 9.66
N GLY A 64 -9.38 0.48 8.35
CA GLY A 64 -9.86 1.62 7.57
C GLY A 64 -8.85 2.77 7.44
N VAL A 65 -7.58 2.57 7.81
CA VAL A 65 -6.51 3.55 7.62
C VAL A 65 -5.75 3.24 6.32
N SER A 66 -5.59 4.25 5.47
CA SER A 66 -4.82 4.16 4.25
C SER A 66 -3.87 5.35 4.14
N HIS A 67 -2.78 5.15 3.43
CA HIS A 67 -1.70 6.11 3.29
C HIS A 67 -1.40 6.29 1.82
N MET A 68 -1.03 7.51 1.43
CA MET A 68 -0.59 7.84 0.08
C MET A 68 0.67 8.68 0.16
N LEU A 69 1.75 8.19 -0.46
CA LEU A 69 2.98 8.92 -0.67
C LEU A 69 3.01 9.44 -2.10
N SER A 70 3.07 10.76 -2.26
CA SER A 70 3.08 11.43 -3.57
C SER A 70 4.17 12.50 -3.64
N ARG A 71 4.41 13.03 -4.84
CA ARG A 71 5.33 14.15 -5.04
C ARG A 71 4.63 15.48 -4.79
N THR A 72 5.27 16.35 -4.02
CA THR A 72 4.76 17.71 -3.75
C THR A 72 5.16 18.70 -4.85
N SER A 73 4.32 19.70 -5.08
CA SER A 73 4.60 20.86 -5.94
C SER A 73 5.31 22.02 -5.22
N HIS A 74 5.46 21.95 -3.89
CA HIS A 74 6.01 23.02 -3.07
C HIS A 74 7.55 23.12 -3.16
N PRO A 75 8.11 24.32 -3.38
CA PRO A 75 9.55 24.53 -3.37
C PRO A 75 10.16 24.19 -1.98
N GLY A 76 11.01 23.16 -1.93
CA GLY A 76 11.75 22.77 -0.72
C GLY A 76 11.33 21.43 -0.10
N TYR A 77 10.24 20.82 -0.59
CA TYR A 77 9.84 19.47 -0.22
C TYR A 77 9.77 18.60 -1.47
N THR A 78 10.08 17.32 -1.34
CA THR A 78 10.08 16.40 -2.47
C THR A 78 8.93 15.42 -2.41
N LEU A 79 8.53 14.98 -1.22
CA LEU A 79 7.45 14.02 -1.01
C LEU A 79 6.44 14.52 0.00
N GLN A 80 5.20 14.08 -0.12
CA GLN A 80 4.11 14.33 0.82
C GLN A 80 3.44 12.99 1.15
N LEU A 81 3.24 12.75 2.45
CA LEU A 81 2.49 11.60 2.96
C LEU A 81 1.12 12.09 3.42
N THR A 82 0.06 11.58 2.80
CA THR A 82 -1.33 11.86 3.18
C THR A 82 -1.94 10.65 3.85
N ASP A 83 -2.54 10.86 5.01
CA ASP A 83 -3.26 9.84 5.75
C ASP A 83 -4.77 9.95 5.49
N PHE A 84 -5.39 8.80 5.25
CA PHE A 84 -6.82 8.65 5.04
C PHE A 84 -7.41 7.76 6.13
N TYR A 85 -8.43 8.26 6.81
CA TYR A 85 -9.25 7.46 7.70
C TYR A 85 -10.63 7.27 7.09
N GLN A 86 -11.01 6.02 6.82
CA GLN A 86 -12.29 5.66 6.22
C GLN A 86 -12.54 6.43 4.90
N GLY A 87 -11.50 6.57 4.09
CA GLY A 87 -11.57 7.29 2.82
C GLY A 87 -11.55 8.81 2.93
N ARG A 88 -11.36 9.38 4.12
CA ARG A 88 -11.25 10.83 4.33
C ARG A 88 -9.81 11.22 4.65
N ALA A 89 -9.25 12.17 3.90
CA ALA A 89 -7.97 12.75 4.22
C ALA A 89 -8.03 13.44 5.59
N ILE A 90 -7.14 13.05 6.50
CA ILE A 90 -7.08 13.57 7.89
C ILE A 90 -5.83 14.41 8.15
N GLY A 91 -4.82 14.32 7.29
CA GLY A 91 -3.62 15.14 7.41
C GLY A 91 -2.60 14.85 6.32
N ASP A 92 -1.76 15.85 6.07
CA ASP A 92 -0.62 15.78 5.16
C ASP A 92 0.66 16.06 5.94
N ILE A 93 1.71 15.29 5.64
CA ILE A 93 3.04 15.44 6.20
C ILE A 93 4.00 15.69 5.04
N ASP A 94 4.56 16.89 4.98
CA ASP A 94 5.59 17.21 3.99
C ASP A 94 6.95 16.66 4.42
N ILE A 95 7.58 15.87 3.55
CA ILE A 95 8.84 15.19 3.82
C ILE A 95 9.98 15.97 3.17
N LYS A 96 10.92 16.42 4.00
CA LYS A 96 12.12 17.17 3.55
C LYS A 96 13.23 16.22 3.12
N HIS A 97 13.35 15.11 3.83
CA HIS A 97 14.40 14.13 3.62
C HIS A 97 13.80 12.73 3.56
N ALA A 98 14.22 11.92 2.58
CA ALA A 98 13.74 10.55 2.41
C ALA A 98 13.89 9.68 3.68
N GLY A 99 14.88 9.97 4.53
CA GLY A 99 15.09 9.27 5.81
C GLY A 99 14.09 9.63 6.92
N GLU A 100 13.20 10.61 6.72
CA GLU A 100 12.11 10.95 7.64
C GLU A 100 10.83 10.13 7.36
N LEU A 101 10.81 9.36 6.26
CA LEU A 101 9.68 8.55 5.86
C LEU A 101 9.65 7.25 6.67
N TYR A 102 8.49 6.95 7.26
CA TYR A 102 8.20 5.63 7.82
C TYR A 102 7.55 4.76 6.74
N LEU A 103 8.17 3.64 6.44
CA LEU A 103 7.82 2.80 5.31
C LEU A 103 6.99 1.60 5.74
N PRO A 104 6.27 0.97 4.79
CA PRO A 104 5.29 -0.05 5.12
C PRO A 104 6.00 -1.29 5.66
N ASP A 105 5.82 -1.60 6.95
CA ASP A 105 6.31 -2.87 7.52
C ASP A 105 5.29 -3.98 7.27
N GLY A 106 5.74 -5.13 6.76
CA GLY A 106 4.89 -6.31 6.56
C GLY A 106 3.67 -6.18 5.62
N VAL A 107 3.38 -4.99 5.09
CA VAL A 107 2.18 -4.73 4.28
C VAL A 107 2.48 -4.66 2.77
N CYS A 108 1.41 -4.70 1.97
CA CYS A 108 1.50 -4.51 0.53
C CYS A 108 1.32 -3.02 0.19
N ALA A 109 2.35 -2.44 -0.42
CA ALA A 109 2.25 -1.13 -1.04
C ALA A 109 1.92 -1.26 -2.53
N VAL A 110 1.23 -0.28 -3.06
CA VAL A 110 0.72 -0.28 -4.43
C VAL A 110 1.18 0.99 -5.12
N GLY A 111 1.99 0.83 -6.17
CA GLY A 111 2.39 1.93 -7.03
C GLY A 111 1.29 2.28 -8.03
N VAL A 112 1.05 3.57 -8.22
CA VAL A 112 0.04 4.12 -9.12
C VAL A 112 0.71 4.96 -10.22
N GLU A 113 0.50 4.56 -11.46
CA GLU A 113 0.72 5.37 -12.66
C GLU A 113 -0.64 5.94 -13.11
N ASP A 114 -0.74 7.24 -13.37
CA ASP A 114 -1.95 7.94 -13.81
C ASP A 114 -3.12 7.84 -12.82
N ALA A 115 -2.95 8.45 -11.63
CA ALA A 115 -3.94 8.42 -10.54
C ALA A 115 -5.34 8.98 -10.91
N ASP A 116 -5.44 9.80 -11.96
CA ASP A 116 -6.71 10.39 -12.44
C ASP A 116 -7.62 9.40 -13.21
N LEU A 117 -7.20 8.14 -13.39
CA LEU A 117 -7.93 7.15 -14.19
C LEU A 117 -9.00 6.36 -13.42
N GLY A 118 -9.47 6.86 -12.28
CA GLY A 118 -10.57 6.23 -11.55
C GLY A 118 -10.16 4.92 -10.88
N ILE A 119 -8.93 4.82 -10.41
CA ILE A 119 -8.35 3.61 -9.82
C ILE A 119 -8.78 3.37 -8.36
N GLU A 120 -9.53 4.30 -7.76
CA GLU A 120 -9.91 4.28 -6.35
C GLU A 120 -10.79 3.07 -6.00
N GLU A 121 -11.67 2.67 -6.92
CA GLU A 121 -12.47 1.45 -6.79
C GLU A 121 -11.58 0.19 -6.79
N GLU A 122 -10.62 0.10 -7.71
CA GLU A 122 -9.69 -1.03 -7.82
C GLU A 122 -8.75 -1.12 -6.60
N LEU A 123 -8.27 0.02 -6.09
CA LEU A 123 -7.50 0.10 -4.85
C LEU A 123 -8.29 -0.42 -3.64
N ALA A 124 -9.57 -0.06 -3.55
CA ALA A 124 -10.43 -0.46 -2.45
C ALA A 124 -10.84 -1.94 -2.53
N GLU A 125 -11.27 -2.40 -3.70
CA GLU A 125 -11.74 -3.77 -3.92
C GLU A 125 -10.61 -4.79 -3.78
N CYS A 126 -9.46 -4.54 -4.41
CA CYS A 126 -8.38 -5.52 -4.52
C CYS A 126 -7.37 -5.44 -3.37
N PHE A 127 -7.18 -4.25 -2.77
CA PHE A 127 -6.09 -4.01 -1.81
C PHE A 127 -6.57 -3.46 -0.46
N GLY A 128 -7.86 -3.15 -0.30
CA GLY A 128 -8.37 -2.56 0.94
C GLY A 128 -7.75 -1.18 1.24
N ILE A 129 -7.42 -0.43 0.19
CA ILE A 129 -6.87 0.92 0.25
C ILE A 129 -8.00 1.90 -0.08
N TYR A 130 -8.38 2.73 0.89
CA TYR A 130 -9.50 3.64 0.77
C TYR A 130 -9.02 5.09 0.77
N ILE A 131 -8.93 5.70 -0.41
CA ILE A 131 -8.54 7.12 -0.57
C ILE A 131 -9.73 8.05 -0.85
N THR A 132 -10.93 7.49 -1.00
CA THR A 132 -12.20 8.24 -1.04
C THR A 132 -13.24 7.61 -0.11
N GLN A 133 -14.14 8.44 0.40
CA GLN A 133 -15.20 7.99 1.29
C GLN A 133 -16.15 7.02 0.59
N ASP A 134 -16.49 7.26 -0.68
CA ASP A 134 -17.40 6.40 -1.44
C ASP A 134 -16.84 4.98 -1.57
N SER A 135 -15.54 4.85 -1.88
CA SER A 135 -14.86 3.56 -1.92
C SER A 135 -14.86 2.85 -0.55
N TYR A 136 -14.66 3.57 0.55
CA TYR A 136 -14.75 2.97 1.89
C TYR A 136 -16.18 2.51 2.21
N GLU A 137 -17.21 3.30 1.87
CA GLU A 137 -18.60 2.92 2.14
C GLU A 137 -19.04 1.69 1.35
N GLN A 138 -18.51 1.53 0.12
CA GLN A 138 -18.81 0.40 -0.76
C GLN A 138 -18.05 -0.87 -0.38
N PHE A 139 -16.76 -0.77 -0.02
CA PHE A 139 -15.88 -1.94 0.15
C PHE A 139 -15.34 -2.13 1.58
N GLY A 140 -15.33 -1.10 2.42
CA GLY A 140 -14.65 -1.09 3.72
C GLY A 140 -15.51 -1.45 4.93
N ARG A 141 -16.84 -1.39 4.82
CA ARG A 141 -17.73 -1.61 5.98
C ARG A 141 -17.75 -3.04 6.51
N ASP A 142 -17.49 -4.03 5.67
CA ASP A 142 -17.45 -5.44 6.08
C ASP A 142 -16.11 -5.82 6.74
N SER A 143 -15.08 -4.98 6.57
CA SER A 143 -13.71 -5.21 7.07
C SER A 143 -13.52 -4.80 8.53
N ASP A 144 -14.33 -3.87 9.04
CA ASP A 144 -14.23 -3.35 10.42
C ASP A 144 -14.73 -4.35 11.50
N GLY A 145 -15.29 -5.49 11.09
CA GLY A 145 -15.76 -6.56 11.98
C GLY A 145 -14.78 -7.73 12.18
N LEU A 146 -13.65 -7.76 11.47
CA LEU A 146 -12.65 -8.80 11.59
C LEU A 146 -11.43 -8.23 12.32
N GLU A 147 -11.29 -8.55 13.61
CA GLU A 147 -10.02 -8.44 14.31
C GLU A 147 -8.98 -9.27 13.54
N ILE A 148 -8.08 -8.57 12.83
CA ILE A 148 -6.98 -9.19 12.11
C ILE A 148 -5.90 -9.50 13.15
N ASP A 149 -6.05 -10.65 13.82
CA ASP A 149 -4.88 -11.41 14.26
C ASP A 149 -4.12 -11.83 12.99
N GLY A 150 -2.79 -11.70 13.01
CA GLY A 150 -1.93 -11.55 11.84
C GLY A 150 -2.15 -12.53 10.66
N VAL A 151 -1.51 -12.17 9.55
CA VAL A 151 -1.52 -12.81 8.22
C VAL A 151 -2.53 -12.19 7.24
N ILE A 152 -2.04 -11.24 6.44
CA ILE A 152 -2.61 -10.93 5.12
C ILE A 152 -2.49 -12.22 4.28
N GLN A 153 -3.58 -12.97 4.13
CA GLN A 153 -3.63 -14.07 3.18
C GLN A 153 -3.70 -13.50 1.76
N PRO A 154 -2.78 -13.85 0.84
CA PRO A 154 -2.81 -13.39 -0.55
C PRO A 154 -3.92 -14.06 -1.39
N GLU A 155 -4.87 -14.78 -0.79
CA GLU A 155 -5.83 -15.65 -1.48
C GLU A 155 -7.12 -14.96 -1.99
N ARG A 156 -7.22 -13.63 -2.01
CA ARG A 156 -8.30 -12.95 -2.77
C ARG A 156 -7.93 -12.58 -4.21
N CYS A 157 -6.69 -12.82 -4.62
CA CYS A 157 -6.31 -12.75 -6.04
C CYS A 157 -6.47 -14.13 -6.69
N GLY A 158 -7.70 -14.51 -7.09
CA GLY A 158 -7.84 -15.68 -7.96
C GLY A 158 -9.22 -16.35 -8.04
N ALA A 159 -9.97 -15.95 -9.08
CA ALA A 159 -10.78 -16.84 -9.92
C ALA A 159 -12.08 -17.45 -9.35
N GLU A 160 -13.16 -16.66 -9.39
CA GLU A 160 -14.48 -17.19 -9.76
C GLU A 160 -15.10 -16.36 -10.90
N CYS A 161 -14.44 -16.35 -12.07
CA CYS A 161 -15.13 -15.95 -13.29
C CYS A 161 -16.26 -16.95 -13.55
N LYS A 162 -17.48 -16.59 -13.16
CA LYS A 162 -18.69 -17.29 -13.59
C LYS A 162 -18.74 -17.27 -15.11
N LEU A 163 -18.47 -18.43 -15.71
CA LEU A 163 -18.86 -18.74 -17.08
C LEU A 163 -20.39 -18.74 -17.15
N SER A 164 -20.98 -17.58 -17.38
CA SER A 164 -22.34 -17.47 -17.90
C SER A 164 -22.26 -17.51 -19.42
N SER A 165 -22.30 -18.71 -19.99
CA SER A 165 -22.65 -18.88 -21.40
C SER A 165 -24.13 -19.23 -21.47
N ASP A 166 -24.95 -18.19 -21.57
CA ASP A 166 -26.27 -18.26 -22.18
C ASP A 166 -26.10 -17.84 -23.64
N GLU A 167 -26.25 -18.76 -24.58
CA GLU A 167 -27.01 -18.50 -25.81
C GLU A 167 -27.27 -19.80 -26.60
N ARG A 168 -28.58 -20.10 -26.69
CA ARG A 168 -29.32 -20.93 -27.68
C ARG A 168 -29.33 -22.45 -27.59
#